data_AF-A0A2E2W8T5-F1
#
_entry.id   AF-A0A2E2W8T5-F1
#
_cell.length_a   1.000
_cell.length_b   1.000
_cell.length_c   1.000
_cell.angle_alpha   90.00
_cell.angle_beta   90.00
_cell.angle_gamma   90.00
#
_symmetry.space_group_name_H-M   'P 1'
#
loop_
_entity.id
_entity.type
_entity.pdbx_description
1 polymer ?
#
loop_
_entity_poly.entity_id
_entity_poly.type
_entity_poly.pdbx_seq_one_letter_code
_entity_poly.pdbx_strand_id
1 'polypeptide(L)'
;MNFFLKISIFLTIAICNSQNGASNWESHIDFGNGTVFTTFLSLEEENGLLVFQSPDNADVRLFGALKAKLARAAGKSPKKGVLMKLTVSRKGDSIFGETFLPVFGELDFKGYLTKEQLSGVFAQNDTIYIGTLDGKISKKESIDFTSLYPEIIEITKNNIYSKNIFETKKWKKFKKKLKNLSKNAQDDIEFFIGFNMLNSNLPFSHYNLFIGSLENNVSNEEAPTETSTIEFEEKNENTAYLRIKNFGTSQNDLEKILPKIINRNYNNLIIDLRDNAGGGIEAAFEFAKHIVKKKVEVGYFVTKNMNYNDYDPLLFDSLPELQPKTTKEFGEELKSSKGAKLIFQKPNNEVFAGNLYVLTNKNTASTCEPIVYILKHNNWATIIGEKTAGAMLAAFPFIISDKYILSLPIADFYTSNGLRLDQVGVIPDIETDSDKALEKALELIKRNQ
;
A
#
# COMPACT_ATOMS: atom_id res chain seq x y z
N MET A 1 -54.51 54.99 -1.09
CA MET A 1 -53.12 55.37 -1.41
C MET A 1 -52.47 54.15 -2.06
N ASN A 2 -52.75 53.93 -3.36
CA ASN A 2 -51.79 53.99 -4.50
C ASN A 2 -50.64 52.97 -4.38
N PHE A 3 -50.31 52.10 -5.33
CA PHE A 3 -50.73 51.86 -6.73
C PHE A 3 -50.13 50.49 -7.15
N PHE A 4 -50.71 49.83 -8.15
CA PHE A 4 -50.22 48.59 -8.79
C PHE A 4 -48.82 48.74 -9.43
N LEU A 5 -48.00 47.66 -9.43
CA LEU A 5 -47.35 47.16 -10.66
C LEU A 5 -46.78 45.73 -10.49
N LYS A 6 -47.18 44.82 -11.38
CA LYS A 6 -46.49 43.56 -11.66
C LYS A 6 -45.11 43.86 -12.25
N ILE A 7 -44.06 43.22 -11.75
CA ILE A 7 -42.86 42.94 -12.54
C ILE A 7 -42.54 41.45 -12.36
N SER A 8 -42.83 40.69 -13.42
CA SER A 8 -42.28 39.36 -13.66
C SER A 8 -40.77 39.48 -13.79
N ILE A 9 -40.01 38.89 -12.87
CA ILE A 9 -38.62 38.52 -13.16
C ILE A 9 -38.65 37.03 -13.46
N PHE A 10 -38.80 36.73 -14.76
CA PHE A 10 -38.24 35.52 -15.32
C PHE A 10 -36.75 35.56 -14.99
N LEU A 11 -36.30 34.77 -14.03
CA LEU A 11 -34.90 34.36 -14.03
C LEU A 11 -34.82 33.29 -15.13
N THR A 12 -34.67 33.77 -16.36
CA THR A 12 -34.20 32.94 -17.47
C THR A 12 -32.85 32.42 -17.01
N ILE A 13 -32.83 31.17 -16.54
CA ILE A 13 -31.62 30.36 -16.58
C ILE A 13 -31.22 30.44 -18.04
N ALA A 14 -30.20 31.23 -18.34
CA ALA A 14 -29.45 31.07 -19.56
C ALA A 14 -28.83 29.68 -19.43
N ILE A 15 -29.62 28.67 -19.82
CA ILE A 15 -29.11 27.42 -20.33
C ILE A 15 -28.19 27.89 -21.44
N CYS A 16 -26.89 27.83 -21.15
CA CYS A 16 -25.88 28.03 -22.16
C CYS A 16 -26.09 26.87 -23.13
N ASN A 17 -26.97 27.08 -24.12
CA ASN A 17 -26.92 26.38 -25.38
C ASN A 17 -25.65 26.88 -26.09
N SER A 18 -24.49 26.47 -25.59
CA SER A 18 -23.23 26.52 -26.30
C SER A 18 -22.88 25.09 -26.71
N GLN A 19 -23.23 24.78 -27.96
CA GLN A 19 -22.47 23.89 -28.84
C GLN A 19 -21.80 22.66 -28.21
N ASN A 20 -22.41 21.48 -28.42
CA ASN A 20 -21.76 20.18 -28.71
C ASN A 20 -20.29 19.99 -28.28
N GLY A 21 -20.02 20.07 -26.98
CA GLY A 21 -18.80 19.59 -26.35
C GLY A 21 -19.05 19.55 -24.86
N ALA A 22 -19.17 18.35 -24.28
CA ALA A 22 -19.24 18.22 -22.83
C ALA A 22 -17.99 18.89 -22.25
N SER A 23 -18.17 19.95 -21.46
CA SER A 23 -17.03 20.63 -20.84
C SER A 23 -16.51 19.73 -19.72
N ASN A 24 -15.31 19.18 -19.91
CA ASN A 24 -14.66 18.35 -18.90
C ASN A 24 -13.93 19.25 -17.89
N TRP A 25 -13.96 18.84 -16.64
CA TRP A 25 -13.21 19.45 -15.55
C TRP A 25 -11.91 18.68 -15.36
N GLU A 26 -10.79 19.18 -15.89
CA GLU A 26 -9.47 18.65 -15.53
C GLU A 26 -9.25 18.96 -14.05
N SER A 27 -9.26 17.90 -13.25
CA SER A 27 -9.36 17.96 -11.81
C SER A 27 -8.18 17.26 -11.17
N HIS A 28 -7.57 17.93 -10.20
CA HIS A 28 -6.45 17.46 -9.41
C HIS A 28 -6.94 17.12 -8.01
N ILE A 29 -6.70 15.88 -7.58
CA ILE A 29 -7.02 15.37 -6.25
C ILE A 29 -5.70 15.22 -5.50
N ASP A 30 -5.49 16.02 -4.47
CA ASP A 30 -4.29 15.99 -3.64
C ASP A 30 -4.61 15.38 -2.28
N PHE A 31 -3.91 14.31 -1.90
CA PHE A 31 -4.10 13.62 -0.61
C PHE A 31 -3.18 14.16 0.51
N GLY A 32 -2.51 15.29 0.29
CA GLY A 32 -1.71 15.99 1.30
C GLY A 32 -0.34 15.38 1.59
N ASN A 33 0.00 14.26 0.93
CA ASN A 33 1.26 13.53 1.09
C ASN A 33 2.16 13.62 -0.16
N GLY A 34 1.89 14.59 -1.04
CA GLY A 34 2.57 14.77 -2.32
C GLY A 34 2.09 13.84 -3.45
N THR A 35 1.06 13.02 -3.21
CA THR A 35 0.37 12.26 -4.25
C THR A 35 -0.80 13.08 -4.81
N VAL A 36 -0.69 13.46 -6.09
CA VAL A 36 -1.73 14.21 -6.81
C VAL A 36 -2.23 13.41 -8.00
N PHE A 37 -3.50 13.02 -7.99
CA PHE A 37 -4.16 12.37 -9.12
C PHE A 37 -4.82 13.40 -10.03
N THR A 38 -4.70 13.23 -11.33
CA THR A 38 -5.44 13.99 -12.33
C THR A 38 -6.54 13.11 -12.92
N THR A 39 -7.77 13.62 -12.96
CA THR A 39 -8.94 13.00 -13.61
C THR A 39 -9.74 14.06 -14.38
N PHE A 40 -10.61 13.62 -15.29
CA PHE A 40 -11.45 14.50 -16.10
C PHE A 40 -12.91 14.28 -15.71
N LEU A 41 -13.43 15.16 -14.86
CA LEU A 41 -14.78 15.02 -14.34
C LEU A 41 -15.78 15.62 -15.34
N SER A 42 -16.77 14.82 -15.72
CA SER A 42 -17.97 15.34 -16.40
C SER A 42 -18.99 15.78 -15.36
N LEU A 43 -19.81 16.78 -15.71
CA LEU A 43 -20.86 17.31 -14.85
C LEU A 43 -22.24 16.97 -15.43
N GLU A 44 -23.04 16.24 -14.66
CA GLU A 44 -24.45 15.94 -14.92
C GLU A 44 -25.32 16.50 -13.79
N GLU A 45 -26.61 16.70 -14.04
CA GLU A 45 -27.60 17.04 -13.01
C GLU A 45 -28.58 15.87 -12.84
N GLU A 46 -28.65 15.30 -11.64
CA GLU A 46 -29.50 14.16 -11.31
C GLU A 46 -30.35 14.50 -10.07
N ASN A 47 -31.69 14.51 -10.22
CA ASN A 47 -32.63 14.75 -9.11
C ASN A 47 -32.38 16.05 -8.31
N GLY A 48 -31.94 17.12 -8.99
CA GLY A 48 -31.63 18.41 -8.36
C GLY A 48 -30.28 18.46 -7.63
N LEU A 49 -29.46 17.41 -7.78
CA LEU A 49 -28.06 17.37 -7.32
C LEU A 49 -27.12 17.48 -8.52
N LEU A 50 -25.96 18.09 -8.29
CA LEU A 50 -24.87 18.12 -9.25
C LEU A 50 -24.01 16.87 -9.06
N VAL A 51 -23.70 16.21 -10.16
CA VAL A 51 -22.95 14.95 -10.18
C VAL A 51 -21.71 15.14 -11.02
N PHE A 52 -20.56 15.11 -10.37
CA PHE A 52 -19.25 15.05 -11.02
C PHE A 52 -18.79 13.60 -11.08
N GLN A 53 -18.44 13.10 -12.27
CA GLN A 53 -18.03 11.71 -12.44
C GLN A 53 -16.76 11.59 -13.28
N SER A 54 -15.85 10.70 -12.85
CA SER A 54 -14.69 10.29 -13.64
C SER A 54 -15.12 9.63 -14.96
N PRO A 55 -14.24 9.48 -15.95
CA PRO A 55 -14.64 9.01 -17.27
C PRO A 55 -15.37 7.66 -17.29
N ASP A 56 -16.49 7.61 -18.00
CA ASP A 56 -17.35 6.45 -18.18
C ASP A 56 -16.58 5.26 -18.78
N ASN A 57 -17.02 4.03 -18.48
CA ASN A 57 -16.48 2.79 -19.01
C ASN A 57 -15.00 2.53 -18.66
N ALA A 58 -14.51 3.07 -17.55
CA ALA A 58 -13.16 2.76 -17.06
C ALA A 58 -12.98 1.26 -16.85
N ASP A 59 -13.95 0.57 -16.23
CA ASP A 59 -13.92 -0.89 -16.08
C ASP A 59 -13.83 -1.66 -17.41
N VAL A 60 -14.39 -1.15 -18.51
CA VAL A 60 -14.23 -1.71 -19.87
C VAL A 60 -12.80 -1.53 -20.35
N ARG A 61 -12.20 -0.36 -20.14
CA ARG A 61 -10.79 -0.10 -20.48
C ARG A 61 -9.83 -0.96 -19.65
N LEU A 62 -10.15 -1.18 -18.38
CA LEU A 62 -9.35 -1.99 -17.44
C LEU A 62 -9.48 -3.50 -17.69
N PHE A 63 -10.71 -4.01 -17.89
CA PHE A 63 -11.00 -5.45 -17.87
C PHE A 63 -11.51 -6.03 -19.20
N GLY A 64 -11.91 -5.18 -20.13
CA GLY A 64 -12.60 -5.54 -21.37
C GLY A 64 -14.12 -5.67 -21.19
N ALA A 65 -14.85 -5.43 -22.28
CA ALA A 65 -16.31 -5.30 -22.28
C ALA A 65 -17.07 -6.47 -21.65
N LEU A 66 -16.67 -7.71 -21.95
CA LEU A 66 -17.33 -8.91 -21.42
C LEU A 66 -17.19 -9.00 -19.89
N LYS A 67 -15.99 -8.75 -19.37
CA LYS A 67 -15.74 -8.80 -17.92
C LYS A 67 -16.43 -7.66 -17.19
N ALA A 68 -16.38 -6.45 -17.76
CA ALA A 68 -17.10 -5.30 -17.23
C ALA A 68 -18.61 -5.59 -17.14
N LYS A 69 -19.22 -6.14 -18.20
CA LYS A 69 -20.64 -6.52 -18.20
C LYS A 69 -20.97 -7.52 -17.08
N LEU A 70 -20.16 -8.57 -16.91
CA LEU A 70 -20.36 -9.56 -15.85
C LEU A 70 -20.16 -8.97 -14.45
N ALA A 71 -19.14 -8.13 -14.26
CA ALA A 71 -18.86 -7.49 -12.98
C ALA A 71 -19.99 -6.53 -12.58
N ARG A 72 -20.49 -5.71 -13.52
CA ARG A 72 -21.65 -4.83 -13.31
C ARG A 72 -22.91 -5.62 -12.96
N ALA A 73 -23.18 -6.72 -13.67
CA ALA A 73 -24.34 -7.58 -13.40
C ALA A 73 -24.28 -8.25 -12.01
N ALA A 74 -23.07 -8.54 -11.51
CA ALA A 74 -22.84 -9.11 -10.19
C ALA A 74 -22.74 -8.05 -9.07
N GLY A 75 -22.94 -6.76 -9.36
CA GLY A 75 -22.76 -5.67 -8.38
C GLY A 75 -21.31 -5.45 -7.94
N LYS A 76 -20.33 -6.00 -8.67
CA LYS A 76 -18.88 -5.91 -8.38
C LYS A 76 -18.17 -4.78 -9.13
N SER A 77 -18.89 -4.04 -9.97
CA SER A 77 -18.40 -2.86 -10.68
C SER A 77 -19.46 -1.76 -10.64
N PRO A 78 -19.09 -0.49 -10.47
CA PRO A 78 -20.02 0.64 -10.48
C PRO A 78 -20.86 0.72 -11.77
N LYS A 79 -22.05 1.32 -11.67
CA LYS A 79 -22.85 1.67 -12.85
C LYS A 79 -22.05 2.59 -13.77
N LYS A 80 -22.26 2.44 -15.10
CA LYS A 80 -21.46 3.08 -16.16
C LYS A 80 -19.94 2.77 -16.10
N GLY A 81 -19.43 2.04 -15.11
CA GLY A 81 -18.01 1.77 -14.94
C GLY A 81 -17.18 2.96 -14.44
N VAL A 82 -17.82 3.94 -13.79
CA VAL A 82 -17.19 5.15 -13.23
C VAL A 82 -16.42 4.79 -11.95
N LEU A 83 -15.19 5.30 -11.78
CA LEU A 83 -14.33 5.00 -10.62
C LEU A 83 -14.45 6.02 -9.49
N MET A 84 -14.88 7.25 -9.79
CA MET A 84 -15.17 8.29 -8.80
C MET A 84 -16.46 9.01 -9.16
N LYS A 85 -17.35 9.17 -8.18
CA LYS A 85 -18.58 9.96 -8.30
C LYS A 85 -18.69 10.89 -7.10
N LEU A 86 -18.66 12.19 -7.35
CA LEU A 86 -18.90 13.25 -6.37
C LEU A 86 -20.32 13.79 -6.60
N THR A 87 -21.18 13.62 -5.61
CA THR A 87 -22.58 14.06 -5.66
C THR A 87 -22.78 15.18 -4.66
N VAL A 88 -23.19 16.37 -5.13
CA VAL A 88 -23.27 17.57 -4.29
C VAL A 88 -24.58 18.33 -4.47
N SER A 89 -25.08 18.85 -3.35
CA SER A 89 -26.08 19.92 -3.33
C SER A 89 -25.39 21.27 -3.49
N ARG A 90 -26.10 22.26 -4.04
CA ARG A 90 -25.57 23.62 -4.28
C ARG A 90 -26.42 24.68 -3.58
N LYS A 91 -25.77 25.63 -2.90
CA LYS A 91 -26.39 26.84 -2.32
C LYS A 91 -25.52 28.05 -2.64
N GLY A 92 -25.94 28.85 -3.63
CA GLY A 92 -25.07 29.89 -4.18
C GLY A 92 -23.88 29.24 -4.88
N ASP A 93 -22.66 29.68 -4.58
CA ASP A 93 -21.45 29.01 -5.08
C ASP A 93 -20.94 27.90 -4.17
N SER A 94 -21.47 27.75 -2.96
CA SER A 94 -21.09 26.66 -2.06
C SER A 94 -21.73 25.34 -2.49
N ILE A 95 -20.95 24.26 -2.41
CA ILE A 95 -21.41 22.89 -2.67
C ILE A 95 -21.03 21.96 -1.52
N PHE A 96 -21.93 21.03 -1.21
CA PHE A 96 -21.79 20.08 -0.11
C PHE A 96 -22.36 18.74 -0.52
N GLY A 97 -21.63 17.66 -0.22
CA GLY A 97 -22.11 16.31 -0.48
C GLY A 97 -21.03 15.28 -0.22
N GLU A 98 -21.05 14.21 -0.99
CA GLU A 98 -20.25 13.02 -0.71
C GLU A 98 -19.61 12.50 -2.00
N THR A 99 -18.46 11.85 -1.85
CA THR A 99 -17.81 11.10 -2.93
C THR A 99 -17.51 9.69 -2.47
N PHE A 100 -17.41 8.77 -3.43
CA PHE A 100 -16.77 7.48 -3.21
C PHE A 100 -15.44 7.43 -3.95
N LEU A 101 -14.36 7.13 -3.23
CA LEU A 101 -13.03 6.85 -3.78
C LEU A 101 -12.66 5.40 -3.46
N PRO A 102 -12.21 4.57 -4.43
CA PRO A 102 -11.96 3.15 -4.21
C PRO A 102 -10.97 2.81 -3.07
N VAL A 103 -10.07 3.73 -2.73
CA VAL A 103 -9.05 3.53 -1.67
C VAL A 103 -9.54 4.03 -0.30
N PHE A 104 -10.31 5.12 -0.25
CA PHE A 104 -10.72 5.78 0.99
C PHE A 104 -12.16 5.50 1.41
N GLY A 105 -12.95 4.88 0.52
CA GLY A 105 -14.37 4.67 0.74
C GLY A 105 -15.17 5.94 0.51
N GLU A 106 -16.25 6.09 1.28
CA GLU A 106 -17.11 7.27 1.27
C GLU A 106 -16.43 8.42 2.04
N LEU A 107 -16.42 9.59 1.43
CA LEU A 107 -15.85 10.82 1.99
C LEU A 107 -16.84 11.97 1.85
N ASP A 108 -16.90 12.79 2.89
CA ASP A 108 -17.59 14.07 2.87
C ASP A 108 -16.82 15.04 1.97
N PHE A 109 -17.56 15.89 1.25
CA PHE A 109 -17.01 16.93 0.41
C PHE A 109 -17.65 18.28 0.70
N LYS A 110 -16.81 19.29 0.95
CA LYS A 110 -17.23 20.69 1.13
C LYS A 110 -16.40 21.57 0.22
N GLY A 111 -17.06 22.38 -0.59
CA GLY A 111 -16.36 23.15 -1.61
C GLY A 111 -17.17 24.29 -2.19
N TYR A 112 -16.68 24.81 -3.31
CA TYR A 112 -17.34 25.81 -4.11
C TYR A 112 -17.26 25.48 -5.60
N LEU A 113 -18.26 25.94 -6.34
CA LEU A 113 -18.39 25.77 -7.77
C LEU A 113 -18.77 27.11 -8.42
N THR A 114 -17.87 27.62 -9.24
CA THR A 114 -18.11 28.77 -10.12
C THR A 114 -18.28 28.31 -11.57
N LYS A 115 -18.35 29.26 -12.52
CA LYS A 115 -18.37 28.93 -13.95
C LYS A 115 -17.06 28.34 -14.46
N GLU A 116 -15.95 28.54 -13.76
CA GLU A 116 -14.60 28.19 -14.24
C GLU A 116 -13.84 27.29 -13.26
N GLN A 117 -14.28 27.20 -12.01
CA GLN A 117 -13.57 26.49 -10.95
C GLN A 117 -14.49 25.60 -10.12
N LEU A 118 -14.05 24.36 -9.90
CA LEU A 118 -14.52 23.44 -8.90
C LEU A 118 -13.40 23.32 -7.86
N SER A 119 -13.67 23.55 -6.59
CA SER A 119 -12.66 23.35 -5.55
C SER A 119 -13.28 22.94 -4.23
N GLY A 120 -12.58 22.16 -3.43
CA GLY A 120 -13.05 21.79 -2.11
C GLY A 120 -12.14 20.78 -1.41
N VAL A 121 -12.62 20.30 -0.28
CA VAL A 121 -11.89 19.38 0.60
C VAL A 121 -12.67 18.10 0.80
N PHE A 122 -11.93 16.99 0.88
CA PHE A 122 -12.42 15.68 1.30
C PHE A 122 -12.15 15.49 2.80
N ALA A 123 -13.14 14.99 3.52
CA ALA A 123 -13.02 14.64 4.93
C ALA A 123 -13.70 13.30 5.23
N GLN A 124 -13.25 12.61 6.27
CA GLN A 124 -13.90 11.44 6.83
C GLN A 124 -14.57 11.83 8.15
N ASN A 125 -15.85 11.47 8.32
CA ASN A 125 -16.66 11.79 9.50
C ASN A 125 -16.61 13.28 9.88
N ASP A 126 -16.67 14.17 8.88
CA ASP A 126 -16.61 15.62 9.04
C ASP A 126 -15.38 16.22 9.77
N THR A 127 -14.38 15.40 10.14
CA THR A 127 -13.33 15.80 11.08
C THR A 127 -11.92 15.41 10.66
N ILE A 128 -11.76 14.30 9.95
CA ILE A 128 -10.45 13.85 9.50
C ILE A 128 -10.25 14.37 8.08
N TYR A 129 -9.38 15.36 7.92
CA TYR A 129 -9.03 15.89 6.61
C TYR A 129 -8.28 14.83 5.78
N ILE A 130 -8.75 14.58 4.56
CA ILE A 130 -8.17 13.58 3.65
C ILE A 130 -7.42 14.23 2.48
N GLY A 131 -7.92 15.34 1.94
CA GLY A 131 -7.31 15.96 0.76
C GLY A 131 -8.12 17.09 0.14
N THR A 132 -7.63 17.61 -0.99
CA THR A 132 -8.34 18.61 -1.80
C THR A 132 -8.75 18.08 -3.17
N LEU A 133 -9.71 18.77 -3.79
CA LEU A 133 -10.04 18.69 -5.20
C LEU A 133 -9.92 20.09 -5.78
N ASP A 134 -9.21 20.24 -6.90
CA ASP A 134 -9.15 21.47 -7.67
C ASP A 134 -9.33 21.18 -9.16
N GLY A 135 -10.44 21.65 -9.72
CA GLY A 135 -10.84 21.42 -11.11
C GLY A 135 -11.05 22.69 -11.89
N LYS A 136 -10.63 22.68 -13.16
CA LYS A 136 -10.86 23.75 -14.14
C LYS A 136 -11.42 23.18 -15.43
N ILE A 137 -12.24 23.96 -16.11
CA ILE A 137 -12.73 23.58 -17.44
C ILE A 137 -11.54 23.45 -18.39
N SER A 138 -11.46 22.31 -19.08
CA SER A 138 -10.39 21.98 -20.01
C SER A 138 -10.95 21.36 -21.27
N LYS A 139 -10.26 21.59 -22.40
CA LYS A 139 -10.51 20.85 -23.66
C LYS A 139 -9.81 19.49 -23.67
N LYS A 140 -8.92 19.25 -22.71
CA LYS A 140 -8.24 17.97 -22.54
C LYS A 140 -9.22 16.98 -21.90
N GLU A 141 -9.23 15.77 -22.43
CA GLU A 141 -10.15 14.71 -21.98
C GLU A 141 -9.41 13.47 -21.49
N SER A 142 -8.09 13.42 -21.69
CA SER A 142 -7.26 12.30 -21.28
C SER A 142 -5.78 12.68 -21.10
N ILE A 143 -5.03 11.77 -20.48
CA ILE A 143 -3.57 11.78 -20.36
C ILE A 143 -3.01 10.70 -21.30
N ASP A 144 -1.91 11.01 -21.99
CA ASP A 144 -1.19 10.03 -22.80
C ASP A 144 -0.19 9.24 -21.95
N PHE A 145 -0.49 7.96 -21.71
CA PHE A 145 0.37 7.04 -20.96
C PHE A 145 1.28 6.18 -21.85
N THR A 146 1.24 6.36 -23.18
CA THR A 146 1.90 5.44 -24.11
C THR A 146 3.42 5.41 -23.97
N SER A 147 4.03 6.52 -23.55
CA SER A 147 5.46 6.63 -23.24
C SER A 147 5.88 5.89 -21.97
N LEU A 148 4.98 5.68 -21.01
CA LEU A 148 5.32 4.98 -19.75
C LEU A 148 5.55 3.49 -19.98
N TYR A 149 4.90 2.88 -20.97
CA TYR A 149 5.07 1.45 -21.24
C TYR A 149 6.52 1.05 -21.57
N PRO A 150 7.20 1.65 -22.57
CA PRO A 150 8.60 1.29 -22.85
C PRO A 150 9.52 1.57 -21.65
N GLU A 151 9.34 2.69 -20.95
CA GLU A 151 10.14 3.06 -19.77
C GLU A 151 10.01 2.03 -18.64
N ILE A 152 8.78 1.66 -18.25
CA ILE A 152 8.54 0.63 -17.23
C ILE A 152 9.21 -0.70 -17.61
N ILE A 153 9.12 -1.10 -18.88
CA ILE A 153 9.71 -2.35 -19.35
C ILE A 153 11.24 -2.29 -19.32
N GLU A 154 11.83 -1.15 -19.66
CA GLU A 154 13.28 -0.95 -19.61
C GLU A 154 13.81 -0.93 -18.17
N ILE A 155 13.22 -0.12 -17.29
CA ILE A 155 13.54 -0.07 -15.87
C ILE A 155 13.48 -1.49 -15.27
N THR A 156 12.44 -2.26 -15.60
CA THR A 156 12.28 -3.63 -15.09
C THR A 156 13.35 -4.56 -15.63
N LYS A 157 13.65 -4.54 -16.93
CA LYS A 157 14.73 -5.35 -17.53
C LYS A 157 16.07 -5.10 -16.87
N ASN A 158 16.34 -3.85 -16.54
CA ASN A 158 17.61 -3.45 -16.00
C ASN A 158 17.75 -3.78 -14.52
N ASN A 159 16.65 -3.90 -13.76
CA ASN A 159 16.69 -3.91 -12.29
C ASN A 159 16.02 -5.10 -11.60
N ILE A 160 15.15 -5.85 -12.27
CA ILE A 160 14.42 -6.93 -11.60
C ILE A 160 15.38 -8.04 -11.15
N TYR A 161 15.10 -8.59 -9.97
CA TYR A 161 15.93 -9.56 -9.28
C TYR A 161 16.31 -10.82 -10.11
N SER A 162 15.48 -11.24 -11.07
CA SER A 162 15.76 -12.41 -11.92
C SER A 162 15.28 -12.22 -13.36
N LYS A 163 16.14 -12.56 -14.33
CA LYS A 163 15.81 -12.49 -15.77
C LYS A 163 14.85 -13.59 -16.22
N ASN A 164 14.80 -14.73 -15.51
CA ASN A 164 13.95 -15.88 -15.84
C ASN A 164 12.46 -15.52 -15.86
N ILE A 165 12.09 -14.46 -15.13
CA ILE A 165 10.74 -13.90 -15.09
C ILE A 165 10.21 -13.58 -16.49
N PHE A 166 11.06 -13.11 -17.40
CA PHE A 166 10.66 -12.66 -18.73
C PHE A 166 10.14 -13.80 -19.62
N GLU A 167 10.52 -15.04 -19.31
CA GLU A 167 10.11 -16.22 -20.05
C GLU A 167 8.73 -16.73 -19.61
N THR A 168 8.29 -16.35 -18.40
CA THR A 168 7.05 -16.83 -17.80
C THR A 168 5.81 -16.39 -18.59
N LYS A 169 4.80 -17.28 -18.64
CA LYS A 169 3.49 -16.96 -19.25
C LYS A 169 2.82 -15.77 -18.54
N LYS A 170 2.97 -15.68 -17.22
CA LYS A 170 2.43 -14.58 -16.39
C LYS A 170 3.03 -13.23 -16.79
N TRP A 171 4.36 -13.12 -16.93
CA TRP A 171 5.00 -11.88 -17.40
C TRP A 171 4.59 -11.50 -18.82
N LYS A 172 4.61 -12.45 -19.77
CA LYS A 172 4.20 -12.19 -21.16
C LYS A 172 2.76 -11.64 -21.23
N LYS A 173 1.86 -12.18 -20.41
CA LYS A 173 0.48 -11.69 -20.26
C LYS A 173 0.42 -10.30 -19.61
N PHE A 174 1.18 -10.07 -18.54
CA PHE A 174 1.30 -8.76 -17.88
C PHE A 174 1.74 -7.70 -18.89
N LYS A 175 2.86 -7.91 -19.60
CA LYS A 175 3.40 -6.99 -20.61
C LYS A 175 2.39 -6.64 -21.70
N LYS A 176 1.65 -7.63 -22.22
CA LYS A 176 0.58 -7.40 -23.21
C LYS A 176 -0.54 -6.52 -22.64
N LYS A 177 -0.97 -6.79 -21.41
CA LYS A 177 -2.03 -6.03 -20.75
C LYS A 177 -1.58 -4.61 -20.37
N LEU A 178 -0.35 -4.43 -19.89
CA LEU A 178 0.21 -3.13 -19.59
C LEU A 178 0.28 -2.25 -20.85
N LYS A 179 0.72 -2.81 -21.99
CA LYS A 179 0.70 -2.10 -23.28
C LYS A 179 -0.72 -1.68 -23.71
N ASN A 180 -1.74 -2.47 -23.34
CA ASN A 180 -3.13 -2.13 -23.62
C ASN A 180 -3.62 -1.04 -22.66
N LEU A 181 -3.30 -1.16 -21.37
CA LEU A 181 -3.63 -0.17 -20.35
C LEU A 181 -3.04 1.20 -20.72
N SER A 182 -1.76 1.26 -21.08
CA SER A 182 -1.07 2.50 -21.45
C SER A 182 -1.64 3.20 -22.69
N LYS A 183 -2.44 2.49 -23.50
CA LYS A 183 -3.09 3.05 -24.70
C LYS A 183 -4.52 3.51 -24.44
N ASN A 184 -5.16 2.93 -23.42
CA ASN A 184 -6.60 3.07 -23.24
C ASN A 184 -6.94 3.87 -22.00
N ALA A 185 -6.16 3.78 -20.92
CA ALA A 185 -6.39 4.53 -19.70
C ALA A 185 -6.51 6.02 -20.02
N GLN A 186 -7.53 6.67 -19.48
CA GLN A 186 -7.81 8.08 -19.78
C GLN A 186 -7.21 9.01 -18.74
N ASP A 187 -7.06 8.54 -17.50
CA ASP A 187 -6.58 9.36 -16.40
C ASP A 187 -5.74 8.56 -15.39
N ASP A 188 -5.27 9.24 -14.35
CA ASP A 188 -4.36 8.65 -13.37
C ASP A 188 -5.05 7.59 -12.52
N ILE A 189 -6.34 7.77 -12.22
CA ILE A 189 -7.13 6.82 -11.44
C ILE A 189 -7.17 5.47 -12.17
N GLU A 190 -7.46 5.51 -13.48
CA GLU A 190 -7.46 4.33 -14.33
C GLU A 190 -6.08 3.69 -14.46
N PHE A 191 -5.04 4.49 -14.76
CA PHE A 191 -3.71 3.93 -14.97
C PHE A 191 -3.15 3.31 -13.69
N PHE A 192 -3.32 3.98 -12.54
CA PHE A 192 -2.89 3.50 -11.23
C PHE A 192 -3.60 2.21 -10.81
N ILE A 193 -4.94 2.22 -10.81
CA ILE A 193 -5.74 1.04 -10.44
C ILE A 193 -5.47 -0.09 -11.43
N GLY A 194 -5.46 0.22 -12.73
CA GLY A 194 -5.18 -0.75 -13.78
C GLY A 194 -3.83 -1.43 -13.58
N PHE A 195 -2.76 -0.66 -13.37
CA PHE A 195 -1.42 -1.20 -13.18
C PHE A 195 -1.36 -2.11 -11.95
N ASN A 196 -1.84 -1.61 -10.81
CA ASN A 196 -1.77 -2.32 -9.53
C ASN A 196 -2.76 -3.51 -9.47
N MET A 197 -3.75 -3.59 -10.35
CA MET A 197 -4.53 -4.81 -10.52
C MET A 197 -3.82 -5.85 -11.39
N LEU A 198 -3.01 -5.42 -12.37
CA LEU A 198 -2.25 -6.33 -13.22
C LEU A 198 -1.14 -7.05 -12.45
N ASN A 199 -0.55 -6.39 -11.45
CA ASN A 199 0.56 -6.95 -10.68
C ASN A 199 0.20 -8.19 -9.85
N SER A 200 -1.05 -8.30 -9.38
CA SER A 200 -1.53 -9.39 -8.51
C SER A 200 -1.45 -10.77 -9.15
N ASN A 201 -1.24 -10.83 -10.46
CA ASN A 201 -1.11 -12.07 -11.23
C ASN A 201 0.35 -12.44 -11.55
N LEU A 202 1.32 -11.62 -11.16
CA LEU A 202 2.74 -11.90 -11.35
C LEU A 202 3.18 -13.08 -10.45
N PRO A 203 4.24 -13.81 -10.81
CA PRO A 203 4.77 -14.90 -9.99
C PRO A 203 5.70 -14.40 -8.86
N PHE A 204 5.60 -13.12 -8.49
CA PHE A 204 6.45 -12.43 -7.54
C PHE A 204 5.71 -11.25 -6.92
N SER A 205 6.10 -10.85 -5.70
CA SER A 205 5.56 -9.69 -4.97
C SER A 205 6.27 -8.37 -5.33
N HIS A 206 5.79 -7.27 -4.72
CA HIS A 206 6.42 -5.95 -4.73
C HIS A 206 6.69 -5.32 -6.10
N TYR A 207 5.70 -5.36 -6.99
CA TYR A 207 5.76 -4.70 -8.28
C TYR A 207 4.60 -3.72 -8.43
N ASN A 208 4.79 -2.49 -7.94
CA ASN A 208 3.71 -1.52 -7.75
C ASN A 208 4.03 -0.19 -8.43
N LEU A 209 3.00 0.48 -8.92
CA LEU A 209 3.09 1.84 -9.41
C LEU A 209 2.64 2.80 -8.31
N PHE A 210 3.42 3.84 -8.07
CA PHE A 210 3.09 4.96 -7.19
C PHE A 210 3.01 6.26 -7.99
N ILE A 211 2.21 7.21 -7.50
CA ILE A 211 2.09 8.55 -8.05
C ILE A 211 2.62 9.56 -7.02
N GLY A 212 3.55 10.40 -7.43
CA GLY A 212 4.24 11.39 -6.60
C GLY A 212 5.72 11.50 -6.98
N SER A 213 6.46 12.33 -6.25
CA SER A 213 7.92 12.46 -6.40
C SER A 213 8.66 11.61 -5.37
N LEU A 214 9.92 11.24 -5.65
CA LEU A 214 10.76 10.55 -4.65
C LEU A 214 11.02 11.46 -3.45
N GLU A 215 11.18 12.77 -3.64
CA GLU A 215 11.39 13.73 -2.56
C GLU A 215 10.20 13.79 -1.60
N ASN A 216 8.97 13.70 -2.12
CA ASN A 216 7.74 13.65 -1.32
C ASN A 216 7.48 12.25 -0.70
N ASN A 217 7.94 11.18 -1.34
CA ASN A 217 7.78 9.81 -0.81
C ASN A 217 8.88 9.41 0.19
N VAL A 218 10.07 10.00 0.10
CA VAL A 218 11.14 9.85 1.10
C VAL A 218 10.85 10.71 2.33
N SER A 219 10.19 11.87 2.18
CA SER A 219 9.69 12.65 3.31
C SER A 219 8.44 12.06 3.97
N ASN A 220 7.76 11.07 3.34
CA ASN A 220 6.71 10.29 4.00
C ASN A 220 7.25 9.15 4.90
N GLU A 221 8.57 8.96 5.02
CA GLU A 221 9.13 8.32 6.22
C GLU A 221 8.98 9.23 7.46
N GLU A 222 8.75 10.54 7.26
CA GLU A 222 8.24 11.47 8.27
C GLU A 222 6.72 11.66 8.08
N ALA A 223 5.94 10.59 8.29
CA ALA A 223 4.49 10.71 8.43
C ALA A 223 4.14 11.70 9.58
N PRO A 224 2.94 12.33 9.56
CA PRO A 224 2.52 13.29 10.58
C PRO A 224 2.69 12.72 12.00
N THR A 225 3.22 13.57 12.87
CA THR A 225 3.85 13.28 14.16
C THR A 225 2.93 12.82 15.32
N GLU A 226 1.75 12.23 15.07
CA GLU A 226 0.80 11.99 16.19
C GLU A 226 0.10 10.61 16.28
N THR A 227 0.25 9.67 15.34
CA THR A 227 -0.27 8.30 15.55
C THR A 227 0.84 7.33 15.92
N SER A 228 0.89 6.94 17.21
CA SER A 228 1.75 5.86 17.71
C SER A 228 1.67 4.64 16.79
N THR A 229 2.83 4.21 16.29
CA THR A 229 2.98 3.08 15.37
C THR A 229 2.94 1.74 16.10
N ILE A 230 2.92 1.81 17.43
CA ILE A 230 2.76 0.69 18.34
C ILE A 230 1.53 0.89 19.25
N GLU A 231 0.98 -0.19 19.77
CA GLU A 231 -0.02 -0.17 20.84
C GLU A 231 0.43 -1.13 21.94
N PHE A 232 0.64 -0.61 23.15
CA PHE A 232 1.06 -1.41 24.30
C PHE A 232 -0.07 -1.51 25.32
N GLU A 233 -0.29 -2.71 25.84
CA GLU A 233 -1.29 -2.99 26.87
C GLU A 233 -0.75 -4.03 27.87
N GLU A 234 -0.83 -3.73 29.16
CA GLU A 234 -0.64 -4.72 30.22
C GLU A 234 -1.94 -5.52 30.38
N LYS A 235 -1.96 -6.77 29.89
CA LYS A 235 -3.16 -7.63 29.96
C LYS A 235 -3.44 -8.09 31.39
N ASN A 236 -2.37 -8.29 32.17
CA ASN A 236 -2.36 -8.55 33.61
C ASN A 236 -0.90 -8.50 34.11
N GLU A 237 -0.68 -8.73 35.41
CA GLU A 237 0.63 -8.67 36.06
C GLU A 237 1.72 -9.57 35.41
N ASN A 238 1.32 -10.62 34.69
CA ASN A 238 2.20 -11.62 34.10
C ASN A 238 2.29 -11.56 32.57
N THR A 239 1.43 -10.77 31.90
CA THR A 239 1.30 -10.79 30.43
C THR A 239 1.24 -9.40 29.83
N ALA A 240 2.18 -9.10 28.94
CA ALA A 240 2.20 -7.91 28.10
C ALA A 240 1.67 -8.20 26.69
N TYR A 241 1.04 -7.20 26.09
CA TYR A 241 0.64 -7.18 24.68
C TYR A 241 1.26 -5.96 24.00
N LEU A 242 1.89 -6.16 22.84
CA LEU A 242 2.47 -5.11 22.01
C LEU A 242 2.07 -5.35 20.56
N ARG A 243 1.23 -4.46 20.01
CA ARG A 243 0.96 -4.40 18.57
C ARG A 243 1.99 -3.52 17.89
N ILE A 244 2.55 -3.99 16.79
CA ILE A 244 3.43 -3.21 15.90
C ILE A 244 2.69 -3.04 14.58
N LYS A 245 2.17 -1.84 14.30
CA LYS A 245 1.32 -1.58 13.13
C LYS A 245 2.09 -1.65 11.81
N ASN A 246 3.34 -1.21 11.82
CA ASN A 246 4.26 -1.27 10.68
C ASN A 246 5.71 -1.23 11.18
N PHE A 247 6.67 -1.64 10.35
CA PHE A 247 8.10 -1.47 10.61
C PHE A 247 8.70 -0.21 9.96
N GLY A 248 7.93 0.55 9.17
CA GLY A 248 8.40 1.74 8.47
C GLY A 248 8.84 2.87 9.40
N THR A 249 8.10 3.09 10.49
CA THR A 249 8.31 4.23 11.39
C THR A 249 8.37 3.85 12.87
N SER A 250 8.46 2.56 13.19
CA SER A 250 8.38 2.06 14.58
C SER A 250 9.70 1.91 15.32
N GLN A 251 10.85 2.19 14.69
CA GLN A 251 12.16 2.02 15.34
C GLN A 251 12.24 2.76 16.68
N ASN A 252 11.96 4.07 16.69
CA ASN A 252 12.05 4.91 17.90
C ASN A 252 11.06 4.48 18.99
N ASP A 253 9.89 3.98 18.58
CA ASP A 253 8.88 3.47 19.50
C ASP A 253 9.34 2.16 20.16
N LEU A 254 9.95 1.26 19.37
CA LEU A 254 10.51 -0.01 19.81
C LEU A 254 11.70 0.19 20.75
N GLU A 255 12.62 1.11 20.44
CA GLU A 255 13.76 1.50 21.28
C GLU A 255 13.32 1.93 22.69
N LYS A 256 12.13 2.54 22.81
CA LYS A 256 11.59 3.03 24.09
C LYS A 256 10.78 1.99 24.85
N ILE A 257 9.98 1.17 24.16
CA ILE A 257 9.00 0.29 24.80
C ILE A 257 9.58 -1.07 25.19
N LEU A 258 10.43 -1.66 24.36
CA LEU A 258 10.93 -3.03 24.59
C LEU A 258 11.79 -3.14 25.86
N PRO A 259 12.71 -2.20 26.17
CA PRO A 259 13.42 -2.21 27.45
C PRO A 259 12.49 -2.14 28.67
N LYS A 260 11.39 -1.37 28.58
CA LYS A 260 10.41 -1.26 29.68
C LYS A 260 9.67 -2.58 29.91
N ILE A 261 9.28 -3.25 28.83
CA ILE A 261 8.63 -4.57 28.90
C ILE A 261 9.59 -5.60 29.52
N ILE A 262 10.85 -5.62 29.09
CA ILE A 262 11.87 -6.53 29.62
C ILE A 262 12.10 -6.28 31.12
N ASN A 263 12.36 -5.03 31.51
CA ASN A 263 12.63 -4.67 32.92
C ASN A 263 11.43 -4.94 33.85
N ARG A 264 10.21 -4.92 33.31
CA ARG A 264 8.98 -5.24 34.06
C ARG A 264 8.83 -6.74 34.35
N ASN A 265 9.65 -7.59 33.71
CA ASN A 265 9.75 -9.03 33.93
C ASN A 265 8.42 -9.78 33.77
N TYR A 266 7.71 -9.54 32.68
CA TYR A 266 6.52 -10.33 32.34
C TYR A 266 6.89 -11.80 32.04
N ASN A 267 6.03 -12.73 32.47
CA ASN A 267 6.17 -14.15 32.12
C ASN A 267 5.83 -14.40 30.65
N ASN A 268 4.94 -13.58 30.06
CA ASN A 268 4.46 -13.74 28.69
C ASN A 268 4.43 -12.40 27.95
N LEU A 269 4.80 -12.44 26.67
CA LEU A 269 4.71 -11.31 25.75
C LEU A 269 3.97 -11.76 24.49
N ILE A 270 2.89 -11.05 24.14
CA ILE A 270 2.18 -11.22 22.88
C ILE A 270 2.60 -10.08 21.96
N ILE A 271 3.24 -10.41 20.84
CA ILE A 271 3.56 -9.48 19.75
C ILE A 271 2.49 -9.63 18.67
N ASP A 272 1.76 -8.56 18.39
CA ASP A 272 0.75 -8.57 17.34
C ASP A 272 1.29 -7.90 16.06
N LEU A 273 1.48 -8.72 15.03
CA LEU A 273 1.90 -8.32 13.68
C LEU A 273 0.76 -8.43 12.65
N ARG A 274 -0.48 -8.63 13.09
CA ARG A 274 -1.65 -8.59 12.20
C ARG A 274 -1.74 -7.21 11.56
N ASP A 275 -1.97 -7.21 10.24
CA ASP A 275 -2.01 -6.01 9.40
C ASP A 275 -0.68 -5.24 9.27
N ASN A 276 0.43 -5.81 9.72
CA ASN A 276 1.76 -5.24 9.53
C ASN A 276 2.36 -5.67 8.19
N ALA A 277 2.28 -4.78 7.20
CA ALA A 277 2.81 -5.01 5.85
C ALA A 277 4.35 -5.00 5.75
N GLY A 278 5.06 -4.87 6.88
CA GLY A 278 6.51 -4.73 6.95
C GLY A 278 6.96 -3.27 7.02
N GLY A 279 8.13 -2.98 6.46
CA GLY A 279 8.75 -1.65 6.50
C GLY A 279 10.24 -1.72 6.78
N GLY A 280 10.77 -0.73 7.48
CA GLY A 280 12.19 -0.50 7.65
C GLY A 280 12.94 -1.65 8.31
N ILE A 281 14.10 -1.99 7.76
CA ILE A 281 15.00 -3.03 8.32
C ILE A 281 15.55 -2.61 9.68
N GLU A 282 15.66 -1.31 9.95
CA GLU A 282 16.14 -0.71 11.19
C GLU A 282 15.26 -1.11 12.39
N ALA A 283 13.94 -1.00 12.22
CA ALA A 283 12.97 -1.39 13.23
C ALA A 283 12.99 -2.91 13.49
N ALA A 284 13.28 -3.72 12.47
CA ALA A 284 13.48 -5.15 12.62
C ALA A 284 14.75 -5.50 13.40
N PHE A 285 15.86 -4.82 13.12
CA PHE A 285 17.10 -4.97 13.90
C PHE A 285 16.90 -4.51 15.35
N GLU A 286 16.16 -3.42 15.56
CA GLU A 286 15.82 -2.97 16.91
C GLU A 286 14.98 -4.02 17.65
N PHE A 287 13.91 -4.53 17.03
CA PHE A 287 13.13 -5.61 17.60
C PHE A 287 14.00 -6.83 17.94
N ALA A 288 14.90 -7.23 17.03
CA ALA A 288 15.78 -8.37 17.22
C ALA A 288 16.72 -8.21 18.43
N LYS A 289 17.21 -7.00 18.73
CA LYS A 289 18.08 -6.74 19.89
C LYS A 289 17.45 -7.14 21.23
N HIS A 290 16.12 -7.14 21.33
CA HIS A 290 15.39 -7.40 22.58
C HIS A 290 14.79 -8.81 22.64
N ILE A 291 14.84 -9.57 21.54
CA ILE A 291 14.08 -10.81 21.38
C ILE A 291 14.99 -12.01 21.03
N VAL A 292 16.02 -11.79 20.21
CA VAL A 292 16.89 -12.87 19.71
C VAL A 292 17.83 -13.35 20.81
N LYS A 293 17.80 -14.66 21.13
CA LYS A 293 18.54 -15.23 22.28
C LYS A 293 20.01 -15.55 21.99
N LYS A 294 20.38 -15.73 20.72
CA LYS A 294 21.72 -16.09 20.24
C LYS A 294 21.91 -15.61 18.80
N LYS A 295 23.16 -15.57 18.32
CA LYS A 295 23.45 -15.35 16.90
C LYS A 295 22.62 -16.33 16.06
N VAL A 296 21.89 -15.81 15.09
CA VAL A 296 21.04 -16.60 14.19
C VAL A 296 21.15 -16.10 12.76
N GLU A 297 21.31 -17.04 11.84
CA GLU A 297 21.30 -16.79 10.41
C GLU A 297 19.85 -16.70 9.95
N VAL A 298 19.45 -15.50 9.54
CA VAL A 298 18.06 -15.23 9.14
C VAL A 298 17.82 -15.79 7.74
N GLY A 299 18.76 -15.50 6.84
CA GLY A 299 18.68 -15.89 5.45
C GLY A 299 19.59 -15.05 4.59
N TYR A 300 19.34 -15.02 3.30
CA TYR A 300 20.15 -14.30 2.36
C TYR A 300 19.33 -13.78 1.19
N PHE A 301 19.81 -12.67 0.65
CA PHE A 301 19.27 -12.03 -0.54
C PHE A 301 20.15 -12.34 -1.73
N VAL A 302 19.53 -12.66 -2.87
CA VAL A 302 20.20 -12.84 -4.17
C VAL A 302 19.68 -11.83 -5.17
N THR A 303 20.58 -11.25 -5.94
CA THR A 303 20.27 -10.13 -6.83
C THR A 303 20.41 -10.56 -8.29
N LYS A 304 20.01 -9.67 -9.20
CA LYS A 304 20.20 -9.82 -10.65
C LYS A 304 21.67 -10.02 -11.08
N ASN A 305 22.63 -9.65 -10.22
CA ASN A 305 24.07 -9.74 -10.49
C ASN A 305 24.62 -11.15 -10.24
N MET A 306 23.76 -12.07 -9.79
CA MET A 306 24.07 -13.48 -9.58
C MET A 306 23.25 -14.32 -10.56
N ASN A 307 23.89 -15.31 -11.18
CA ASN A 307 23.18 -16.28 -12.00
C ASN A 307 22.64 -17.38 -11.09
N TYR A 308 21.34 -17.35 -10.78
CA TYR A 308 20.70 -18.36 -9.95
C TYR A 308 19.38 -18.81 -10.60
N ASN A 309 19.12 -20.11 -10.54
CA ASN A 309 17.90 -20.71 -11.10
C ASN A 309 16.92 -21.16 -10.02
N ASP A 310 17.43 -21.62 -8.88
CA ASP A 310 16.69 -22.07 -7.70
C ASP A 310 17.57 -21.95 -6.45
N TYR A 311 17.06 -22.37 -5.29
CA TYR A 311 17.83 -22.46 -4.05
C TYR A 311 19.13 -23.26 -4.27
N ASP A 312 20.26 -22.64 -3.92
CA ASP A 312 21.56 -23.28 -3.87
C ASP A 312 22.08 -23.20 -2.42
N PRO A 313 22.17 -24.33 -1.69
CA PRO A 313 22.61 -24.35 -0.30
C PRO A 313 24.05 -23.87 -0.12
N LEU A 314 24.89 -23.94 -1.16
CA LEU A 314 26.27 -23.46 -1.11
C LEU A 314 26.36 -21.94 -1.29
N LEU A 315 25.28 -21.31 -1.73
CA LEU A 315 25.24 -19.88 -2.00
C LEU A 315 25.31 -19.06 -0.72
N PHE A 316 24.64 -19.52 0.34
CA PHE A 316 24.62 -18.85 1.64
C PHE A 316 26.03 -18.62 2.19
N ASP A 317 26.89 -19.65 2.12
CA ASP A 317 28.25 -19.60 2.64
C ASP A 317 29.14 -18.60 1.88
N SER A 318 28.86 -18.41 0.59
CA SER A 318 29.67 -17.54 -0.30
C SER A 318 29.33 -16.05 -0.20
N LEU A 319 28.18 -15.69 0.38
CA LEU A 319 27.69 -14.31 0.40
C LEU A 319 28.25 -13.52 1.60
N PRO A 320 28.55 -12.22 1.41
CA PRO A 320 29.01 -11.37 2.49
C PRO A 320 27.89 -11.15 3.51
N GLU A 321 28.27 -11.05 4.79
CA GLU A 321 27.34 -10.63 5.84
C GLU A 321 27.04 -9.14 5.72
N LEU A 322 25.76 -8.77 5.81
CA LEU A 322 25.30 -7.39 5.83
C LEU A 322 24.56 -7.07 7.13
N GLN A 323 25.00 -6.01 7.79
CA GLN A 323 24.41 -5.43 9.00
C GLN A 323 23.96 -4.00 8.69
N PRO A 324 22.89 -3.82 7.90
CA PRO A 324 22.51 -2.51 7.40
C PRO A 324 22.01 -1.63 8.54
N LYS A 325 22.41 -0.35 8.54
CA LYS A 325 21.88 0.63 9.50
C LYS A 325 20.60 1.26 9.00
N THR A 326 20.40 1.30 7.68
CA THR A 326 19.17 1.84 7.08
C THR A 326 18.62 0.99 5.94
N THR A 327 17.32 1.11 5.68
CA THR A 327 16.64 0.49 4.53
C THR A 327 17.18 1.01 3.21
N LYS A 328 17.53 2.30 3.16
CA LYS A 328 18.18 2.91 2.00
C LYS A 328 19.57 2.31 1.74
N GLU A 329 20.41 2.22 2.78
CA GLU A 329 21.73 1.57 2.69
C GLU A 329 21.60 0.11 2.23
N PHE A 330 20.65 -0.62 2.83
CA PHE A 330 20.37 -2.00 2.45
C PHE A 330 19.99 -2.14 0.97
N GLY A 331 19.09 -1.28 0.47
CA GLY A 331 18.68 -1.27 -0.93
C GLY A 331 19.81 -0.91 -1.90
N GLU A 332 20.64 0.08 -1.57
CA GLU A 332 21.80 0.46 -2.40
C GLU A 332 22.88 -0.64 -2.46
N GLU A 333 23.13 -1.32 -1.34
CA GLU A 333 24.04 -2.48 -1.31
C GLU A 333 23.52 -3.62 -2.20
N LEU A 334 22.23 -3.94 -2.14
CA LEU A 334 21.61 -4.98 -2.98
C LEU A 334 21.62 -4.63 -4.48
N LYS A 335 21.57 -3.35 -4.85
CA LYS A 335 21.64 -2.94 -6.27
C LYS A 335 22.99 -3.24 -6.91
N SER A 336 24.08 -3.17 -6.12
CA SER A 336 25.45 -3.29 -6.61
C SER A 336 26.09 -4.65 -6.33
N SER A 337 25.68 -5.35 -5.29
CA SER A 337 26.22 -6.66 -4.88
C SER A 337 25.61 -7.83 -5.65
N LYS A 338 26.20 -9.02 -5.50
CA LYS A 338 25.58 -10.30 -5.93
C LYS A 338 24.49 -10.79 -4.99
N GLY A 339 24.40 -10.20 -3.80
CA GLY A 339 23.61 -10.69 -2.69
C GLY A 339 24.34 -10.48 -1.37
N ALA A 340 23.62 -10.72 -0.29
CA ALA A 340 24.14 -10.61 1.07
C ALA A 340 23.38 -11.54 2.01
N LYS A 341 24.05 -12.06 3.03
CA LYS A 341 23.41 -12.79 4.13
C LYS A 341 23.03 -11.85 5.26
N LEU A 342 21.84 -12.06 5.80
CA LEU A 342 21.30 -11.34 6.93
C LEU A 342 21.44 -12.20 8.19
N ILE A 343 22.04 -11.63 9.22
CA ILE A 343 22.30 -12.30 10.49
C ILE A 343 21.81 -11.39 11.61
N PHE A 344 21.07 -11.95 12.56
CA PHE A 344 20.85 -11.28 13.83
C PHE A 344 21.95 -11.71 14.80
N GLN A 345 22.71 -10.73 15.27
CA GLN A 345 23.78 -10.96 16.24
C GLN A 345 23.18 -11.24 17.62
N LYS A 346 23.94 -11.96 18.46
CA LYS A 346 23.57 -12.09 19.87
C LYS A 346 23.62 -10.69 20.51
N PRO A 347 22.53 -10.21 21.14
CA PRO A 347 22.54 -8.91 21.78
C PRO A 347 23.41 -8.89 23.04
N ASN A 348 23.97 -7.73 23.37
CA ASN A 348 24.70 -7.50 24.62
C ASN A 348 23.80 -7.01 25.76
N ASN A 349 22.58 -6.59 25.44
CA ASN A 349 21.54 -6.19 26.38
C ASN A 349 20.72 -7.40 26.85
N GLU A 350 19.93 -7.19 27.91
CA GLU A 350 18.92 -8.17 28.31
C GLU A 350 17.88 -8.33 27.21
N VAL A 351 17.47 -9.58 27.01
CA VAL A 351 16.44 -9.99 26.05
C VAL A 351 15.26 -10.55 26.80
N PHE A 352 14.08 -10.53 26.19
CA PHE A 352 12.89 -11.10 26.79
C PHE A 352 13.06 -12.60 27.08
N ALA A 353 12.99 -12.97 28.37
CA ALA A 353 13.25 -14.33 28.84
C ALA A 353 11.99 -15.23 28.89
N GLY A 354 10.80 -14.62 28.93
CA GLY A 354 9.52 -15.32 29.07
C GLY A 354 9.02 -16.02 27.79
N ASN A 355 7.75 -16.43 27.83
CA ASN A 355 7.07 -17.05 26.70
C ASN A 355 6.63 -16.00 25.68
N LEU A 356 7.01 -16.18 24.42
CA LEU A 356 6.67 -15.27 23.33
C LEU A 356 5.56 -15.88 22.47
N TYR A 357 4.54 -15.09 22.18
CA TYR A 357 3.46 -15.42 21.24
C TYR A 357 3.43 -14.37 20.16
N VAL A 358 3.27 -14.77 18.89
CA VAL A 358 3.21 -13.83 17.77
C VAL A 358 1.91 -14.03 17.01
N LEU A 359 1.14 -12.96 16.85
CA LEU A 359 -0.10 -12.98 16.09
C LEU A 359 0.16 -12.57 14.65
N THR A 360 -0.30 -13.35 13.69
CA THR A 360 -0.13 -13.09 12.25
C THR A 360 -1.44 -13.19 11.49
N ASN A 361 -1.54 -12.50 10.36
CA ASN A 361 -2.61 -12.69 9.40
C ASN A 361 -2.10 -12.59 7.96
N LYS A 362 -3.01 -12.71 6.98
CA LYS A 362 -2.68 -12.58 5.55
C LYS A 362 -2.04 -11.24 5.13
N ASN A 363 -2.11 -10.23 5.98
CA ASN A 363 -1.51 -8.90 5.74
C ASN A 363 -0.14 -8.75 6.42
N THR A 364 0.26 -9.69 7.29
CA THR A 364 1.61 -9.75 7.85
C THR A 364 2.59 -10.07 6.70
N ALA A 365 3.50 -9.15 6.36
CA ALA A 365 4.31 -9.26 5.14
C ALA A 365 5.74 -8.73 5.28
N SER A 366 6.55 -9.00 4.25
CA SER A 366 7.89 -8.42 4.04
C SER A 366 8.77 -8.61 5.27
N THR A 367 9.38 -7.55 5.81
CA THR A 367 10.24 -7.56 6.99
C THR A 367 9.71 -8.39 8.17
N CYS A 368 8.39 -8.54 8.34
CA CYS A 368 7.80 -9.41 9.35
C CYS A 368 8.11 -10.90 9.12
N GLU A 369 8.12 -11.36 7.87
CA GLU A 369 8.13 -12.79 7.53
C GLU A 369 9.43 -13.50 7.93
N PRO A 370 10.63 -12.93 7.72
CA PRO A 370 11.87 -13.52 8.23
C PRO A 370 11.90 -13.55 9.76
N ILE A 371 11.34 -12.53 10.44
CA ILE A 371 11.26 -12.49 11.91
C ILE A 371 10.32 -13.60 12.41
N VAL A 372 9.11 -13.69 11.88
CA VAL A 372 8.14 -14.74 12.22
C VAL A 372 8.76 -16.12 11.96
N TYR A 373 9.44 -16.29 10.81
CA TYR A 373 10.11 -17.52 10.45
C TYR A 373 11.20 -17.92 11.46
N ILE A 374 12.14 -17.02 11.80
CA ILE A 374 13.24 -17.37 12.71
C ILE A 374 12.74 -17.62 14.13
N LEU A 375 11.72 -16.90 14.59
CA LEU A 375 11.10 -17.12 15.91
C LEU A 375 10.44 -18.50 15.98
N LYS A 376 9.69 -18.87 14.94
CA LYS A 376 9.07 -20.20 14.81
C LYS A 376 10.11 -21.30 14.71
N HIS A 377 11.05 -21.19 13.77
CA HIS A 377 12.03 -22.23 13.45
C HIS A 377 12.96 -22.55 14.63
N ASN A 378 13.26 -21.56 15.48
CA ASN A 378 14.07 -21.76 16.69
C ASN A 378 13.27 -22.13 17.94
N ASN A 379 11.94 -22.32 17.82
CA ASN A 379 11.02 -22.51 18.95
C ASN A 379 11.14 -21.40 20.01
N TRP A 380 11.36 -20.16 19.58
CA TRP A 380 11.42 -18.99 20.48
C TRP A 380 10.06 -18.35 20.70
N ALA A 381 9.12 -18.55 19.78
CA ALA A 381 7.74 -18.10 19.92
C ALA A 381 6.74 -19.14 19.40
N THR A 382 5.50 -19.08 19.88
CA THR A 382 4.36 -19.74 19.26
C THR A 382 3.65 -18.76 18.32
N ILE A 383 3.54 -19.11 17.03
CA ILE A 383 2.88 -18.28 16.01
C ILE A 383 1.40 -18.67 15.92
N ILE A 384 0.49 -17.70 16.01
CA ILE A 384 -0.96 -17.92 16.12
C ILE A 384 -1.69 -17.01 15.11
N GLY A 385 -2.67 -17.55 14.40
CA GLY A 385 -3.52 -16.76 13.50
C GLY A 385 -3.58 -17.36 12.10
N GLU A 386 -3.39 -16.53 11.08
CA GLU A 386 -3.40 -16.97 9.67
C GLU A 386 -1.99 -16.97 9.08
N LYS A 387 -1.84 -17.65 7.94
CA LYS A 387 -0.61 -17.62 7.14
C LYS A 387 -0.25 -16.18 6.74
N THR A 388 1.03 -15.83 6.80
CA THR A 388 1.54 -14.53 6.33
C THR A 388 1.38 -14.37 4.82
N ALA A 389 1.55 -13.14 4.32
CA ALA A 389 1.26 -12.75 2.95
C ALA A 389 2.09 -13.49 1.89
N GLY A 390 3.33 -13.88 2.19
CA GLY A 390 4.29 -14.36 1.20
C GLY A 390 4.69 -13.24 0.25
N ALA A 391 5.02 -12.06 0.78
CA ALA A 391 5.48 -10.92 0.00
C ALA A 391 6.82 -10.48 0.59
N MET A 392 7.91 -11.15 0.19
CA MET A 392 9.22 -11.05 0.86
C MET A 392 10.37 -10.62 -0.05
N LEU A 393 10.09 -10.19 -1.28
CA LEU A 393 11.15 -9.65 -2.15
C LEU A 393 11.60 -8.27 -1.66
N ALA A 394 12.91 -8.00 -1.69
CA ALA A 394 13.42 -6.67 -1.42
C ALA A 394 13.16 -5.78 -2.64
N ALA A 395 12.42 -4.70 -2.44
CA ALA A 395 12.01 -3.80 -3.50
C ALA A 395 12.67 -2.44 -3.37
N PHE A 396 12.83 -1.77 -4.52
CA PHE A 396 13.43 -0.46 -4.59
C PHE A 396 12.62 0.43 -5.53
N PRO A 397 12.45 1.73 -5.22
CA PRO A 397 11.72 2.64 -6.08
C PRO A 397 12.59 3.18 -7.22
N PHE A 398 12.00 3.30 -8.41
CA PHE A 398 12.63 3.83 -9.62
C PHE A 398 11.71 4.88 -10.24
N ILE A 399 12.26 6.06 -10.55
CA ILE A 399 11.52 7.12 -11.26
C ILE A 399 11.26 6.65 -12.69
N ILE A 400 10.00 6.67 -13.11
CA ILE A 400 9.59 6.48 -14.51
C ILE A 400 9.51 7.86 -15.20
N SER A 401 8.99 8.86 -14.49
CA SER A 401 8.90 10.27 -14.91
C SER A 401 8.66 11.13 -13.67
N ASP A 402 8.53 12.46 -13.83
CA ASP A 402 8.29 13.42 -12.75
C ASP A 402 7.13 13.05 -11.81
N LYS A 403 6.16 12.27 -12.30
CA LYS A 403 4.95 11.90 -11.56
C LYS A 403 4.87 10.43 -11.15
N TYR A 404 5.52 9.52 -11.88
CA TYR A 404 5.30 8.08 -11.74
C TYR A 404 6.54 7.38 -11.22
N ILE A 405 6.37 6.55 -10.20
CA ILE A 405 7.44 5.75 -9.59
C ILE A 405 7.07 4.27 -9.69
N LEU A 406 8.01 3.46 -10.16
CA LEU A 406 7.92 2.00 -10.13
C LEU A 406 8.67 1.49 -8.91
N SER A 407 7.96 0.86 -7.96
CA SER A 407 8.62 -0.03 -7.00
C SER A 407 8.69 -1.42 -7.60
N LEU A 408 9.88 -1.98 -7.70
CA LEU A 408 10.10 -3.33 -8.25
C LEU A 408 11.09 -4.12 -7.40
N PRO A 409 10.98 -5.47 -7.39
CA PRO A 409 11.84 -6.31 -6.59
C PRO A 409 13.24 -6.43 -7.21
N ILE A 410 14.27 -6.04 -6.46
CA ILE A 410 15.68 -6.04 -6.87
C ILE A 410 16.47 -7.23 -6.31
N ALA A 411 15.95 -7.88 -5.26
CA ALA A 411 16.52 -9.11 -4.71
C ALA A 411 15.45 -10.09 -4.23
N ASP A 412 15.75 -11.38 -4.37
CA ASP A 412 14.96 -12.49 -3.81
C ASP A 412 15.49 -12.91 -2.45
N PHE A 413 14.63 -13.45 -1.59
CA PHE A 413 14.99 -13.84 -0.23
C PHE A 413 14.78 -15.33 0.00
N TYR A 414 15.80 -15.96 0.56
CA TYR A 414 15.78 -17.33 1.02
C TYR A 414 16.15 -17.36 2.50
N THR A 415 15.43 -18.14 3.30
CA THR A 415 15.84 -18.43 4.68
C THR A 415 17.18 -19.16 4.71
N SER A 416 17.84 -19.18 5.86
CA SER A 416 19.15 -19.85 6.03
C SER A 416 19.13 -21.35 5.69
N ASN A 417 17.97 -22.01 5.75
CA ASN A 417 17.77 -23.41 5.34
C ASN A 417 17.09 -23.56 3.96
N GLY A 418 16.95 -22.48 3.19
CA GLY A 418 16.58 -22.52 1.78
C GLY A 418 15.13 -22.38 1.41
N LEU A 419 14.25 -22.03 2.35
CA LEU A 419 12.87 -21.71 2.04
C LEU A 419 12.78 -20.34 1.36
N ARG A 420 12.26 -20.30 0.14
CA ARG A 420 11.84 -19.05 -0.51
C ARG A 420 10.51 -18.59 0.08
N LEU A 421 10.49 -17.46 0.78
CA LEU A 421 9.26 -16.98 1.44
C LEU A 421 8.29 -16.28 0.48
N ASP A 422 8.78 -15.66 -0.58
CA ASP A 422 7.93 -14.99 -1.57
C ASP A 422 6.95 -15.98 -2.23
N GLN A 423 5.67 -15.60 -2.26
CA GLN A 423 4.50 -16.38 -2.64
C GLN A 423 4.13 -17.55 -1.72
N VAL A 424 4.93 -17.84 -0.69
CA VAL A 424 4.73 -18.97 0.23
C VAL A 424 4.20 -18.48 1.57
N GLY A 425 4.91 -17.52 2.17
CA GLY A 425 4.67 -17.03 3.54
C GLY A 425 5.09 -18.03 4.62
N VAL A 426 4.71 -17.74 5.85
CA VAL A 426 4.94 -18.55 7.05
C VAL A 426 3.60 -19.04 7.58
N ILE A 427 3.45 -20.35 7.70
CA ILE A 427 2.27 -20.98 8.28
C ILE A 427 2.38 -20.92 9.81
N PRO A 428 1.33 -20.49 10.53
CA PRO A 428 1.35 -20.40 12.00
C PRO A 428 1.50 -21.79 12.66
N ASP A 429 1.87 -21.83 13.93
CA ASP A 429 1.83 -23.08 14.72
C ASP A 429 0.38 -23.47 15.05
N ILE A 430 -0.46 -22.46 15.26
CA ILE A 430 -1.88 -22.61 15.59
C ILE A 430 -2.69 -21.75 14.64
N GLU A 431 -3.37 -22.40 13.70
CA GLU A 431 -4.24 -21.73 12.73
C GLU A 431 -5.57 -21.32 13.38
N THR A 432 -5.95 -20.06 13.22
CA THR A 432 -7.25 -19.52 13.65
C THR A 432 -7.56 -18.24 12.89
N ASP A 433 -8.83 -17.86 12.83
CA ASP A 433 -9.25 -16.60 12.20
C ASP A 433 -8.52 -15.41 12.85
N SER A 434 -8.12 -14.43 12.04
CA SER A 434 -7.35 -13.27 12.51
C SER A 434 -7.97 -12.57 13.71
N ASP A 435 -9.31 -12.48 13.79
CA ASP A 435 -10.05 -11.85 14.89
C ASP A 435 -9.99 -12.63 16.21
N LYS A 436 -9.81 -13.95 16.16
CA LYS A 436 -9.72 -14.86 17.33
C LYS A 436 -8.29 -15.10 17.82
N ALA A 437 -7.27 -14.68 17.07
CA ALA A 437 -5.87 -14.98 17.38
C ALA A 437 -5.43 -14.52 18.78
N LEU A 438 -5.87 -13.33 19.23
CA LEU A 438 -5.53 -12.82 20.57
C LEU A 438 -6.20 -13.63 21.68
N GLU A 439 -7.50 -13.92 21.53
CA GLU A 439 -8.23 -14.78 22.46
C GLU A 439 -7.51 -16.13 22.59
N LYS A 440 -7.10 -16.69 21.45
CA LYS A 440 -6.40 -17.98 21.41
C LYS A 440 -5.07 -17.96 22.15
N ALA A 441 -4.28 -16.90 22.00
CA ALA A 441 -3.04 -16.73 22.73
C ALA A 441 -3.28 -16.67 24.26
N LEU A 442 -4.29 -15.92 24.69
CA LEU A 442 -4.66 -15.80 26.10
C LEU A 442 -5.17 -17.12 26.69
N GLU A 443 -5.90 -17.93 25.93
CA GLU A 443 -6.29 -19.29 26.35
C GLU A 443 -5.07 -20.17 26.61
N LEU A 444 -4.06 -20.14 25.72
CA LEU A 444 -2.85 -20.96 25.85
C LEU A 444 -2.02 -20.53 27.06
N ILE A 445 -1.87 -19.23 27.27
CA ILE A 445 -1.17 -18.70 28.45
C ILE A 445 -1.83 -19.20 29.74
N LYS A 446 -3.17 -19.15 29.82
CA LYS A 446 -3.92 -19.65 31.00
C LYS A 446 -3.76 -21.15 31.24
N ARG A 447 -3.57 -21.96 30.19
CA ARG A 447 -3.40 -23.42 30.32
C ARG A 447 -1.99 -23.83 30.76
N ASN A 448 -1.01 -22.96 30.54
CA ASN A 448 0.40 -23.19 30.86
C ASN A 448 0.82 -22.59 32.21
N GLN A 449 -0.09 -21.90 32.89
CA GLN A 449 0.01 -21.45 34.29
C GLN A 449 -0.57 -22.52 35.20
#